data_AF-A0A7V9EZA7-F1
#
_entry.id   AF-A0A7V9EZA7-F1
#
_cell.length_a   1.000
_cell.length_b   1.000
_cell.length_c   1.000
_cell.angle_alpha   90.00
_cell.angle_beta   90.00
_cell.angle_gamma   90.00
#
_symmetry.space_group_name_H-M   'P 1'
#
loop_
_entity.id
_entity.type
_entity.pdbx_description
1 polymer ?
#
loop_
_entity_poly.entity_id
_entity_poly.type
_entity_poly.pdbx_seq_one_letter_code
_entity_poly.pdbx_strand_id
1 'polypeptide(L)'
;IMAVPAHDPRDFEFAERHGLEIRRVIEGGDELPYAGDGPMVNSGRFDGMHNREAFKEIIGGLASEERGKPAVNFRLRDWLLSRQRYWGCPIPIIHCEACGLVPVPDGELPVEQPDVEDYAPKGRSPLAAAEAWVRVDCPVCGAPARRETDTMDTFVDSSWYFLRYCDPHNDSAPWDPTVLEDWMPVDQYIGGVEHAILHLMYARFFCKALADLGLLGVQEPFARLFTQGMVTRDGAKMSKSKGNVVSPQEFVERYGADTARCYILFVGHPAEGGDWSDEGITGVQHFLSRLYRAAAELAAGTAALSGFPEGEPTPLLRKAHWAIDKVTRDLGERFATHTSISAVMELVNEVYRHREELAKTPEGVSQLSFALATAASLVFPFAPHLGSEVYEMLTGRRVWEEPWPQADPALLAREVLPLIVQLNGKLIDRLEMPSEAGEEEQERIARESGRLAERLDGRTIVKTIVVPGKLVNFVVGEA
;
A
#
# COMPACT_ATOMS: atom_id res chain seq x y z
N ILE A 1 -37.34 7.52 -14.39
CA ILE A 1 -37.12 6.06 -14.40
C ILE A 1 -38.44 5.38 -14.74
N MET A 2 -38.43 4.18 -15.31
CA MET A 2 -39.64 3.35 -15.37
C MET A 2 -39.65 2.51 -14.08
N ALA A 3 -40.73 2.57 -13.31
CA ALA A 3 -40.83 1.81 -12.07
C ALA A 3 -41.32 0.39 -12.38
N VAL A 4 -40.62 -0.62 -11.85
CA VAL A 4 -41.00 -2.04 -12.01
C VAL A 4 -41.02 -2.70 -10.63
N PRO A 5 -42.07 -2.45 -9.82
CA PRO A 5 -42.07 -2.81 -8.41
C PRO A 5 -41.80 -4.29 -8.12
N ALA A 6 -42.30 -5.21 -8.95
CA ALA A 6 -42.06 -6.63 -8.74
C ALA A 6 -40.58 -7.05 -8.91
N HIS A 7 -39.72 -6.18 -9.46
CA HIS A 7 -38.35 -6.53 -9.87
C HIS A 7 -37.28 -5.50 -9.47
N ASP A 8 -37.63 -4.37 -8.84
CA ASP A 8 -36.69 -3.42 -8.22
C ASP A 8 -37.10 -3.16 -6.75
N PRO A 9 -36.19 -3.35 -5.77
CA PRO A 9 -36.50 -3.16 -4.35
C PRO A 9 -37.01 -1.76 -3.95
N ARG A 10 -36.51 -0.70 -4.58
CA ARG A 10 -36.91 0.67 -4.25
C ARG A 10 -38.29 0.97 -4.84
N ASP A 11 -38.55 0.48 -6.04
CA ASP A 11 -39.86 0.61 -6.67
C ASP A 11 -40.91 -0.20 -5.91
N PHE A 12 -40.55 -1.37 -5.38
CA PHE A 12 -41.41 -2.20 -4.53
C PHE A 12 -41.84 -1.49 -3.26
N GLU A 13 -40.88 -0.99 -2.47
CA GLU A 13 -41.17 -0.26 -1.22
C GLU A 13 -42.06 0.96 -1.48
N PHE A 14 -41.79 1.70 -2.56
CA PHE A 14 -42.60 2.84 -2.96
C PHE A 14 -44.03 2.41 -3.34
N ALA A 15 -44.17 1.34 -4.14
CA ALA A 15 -45.46 0.84 -4.55
C ALA A 15 -46.29 0.31 -3.38
N GLU A 16 -45.69 -0.44 -2.46
CA GLU A 16 -46.36 -0.93 -1.25
C GLU A 16 -46.85 0.23 -0.37
N ARG A 17 -45.98 1.22 -0.11
CA ARG A 17 -46.33 2.37 0.73
C ARG A 17 -47.49 3.18 0.15
N HIS A 18 -47.59 3.27 -1.17
CA HIS A 18 -48.58 4.09 -1.86
C HIS A 18 -49.77 3.29 -2.43
N GLY A 19 -49.82 1.97 -2.21
CA GLY A 19 -50.88 1.12 -2.72
C GLY A 19 -50.93 1.07 -4.26
N LEU A 20 -49.77 1.15 -4.92
CA LEU A 20 -49.66 1.06 -6.37
C LEU A 20 -49.65 -0.39 -6.84
N GLU A 21 -49.99 -0.61 -8.11
CA GLU A 21 -49.99 -1.94 -8.71
C GLU A 21 -48.57 -2.53 -8.73
N ILE A 22 -48.43 -3.75 -8.21
CA ILE A 22 -47.21 -4.55 -8.28
C ILE A 22 -47.45 -5.70 -9.26
N ARG A 23 -46.97 -5.54 -10.49
CA ARG A 23 -47.14 -6.54 -11.55
C ARG A 23 -45.86 -7.33 -11.79
N ARG A 24 -45.94 -8.64 -11.62
CA ARG A 24 -44.86 -9.57 -11.92
C ARG A 24 -44.77 -9.82 -13.43
N VAL A 25 -43.58 -9.63 -13.99
CA VAL A 25 -43.27 -9.89 -15.41
C VAL A 25 -42.11 -10.87 -15.63
N ILE A 26 -41.45 -11.33 -14.57
CA ILE A 26 -40.44 -12.39 -14.59
C ILE A 26 -40.82 -13.46 -13.56
N GLU A 27 -40.82 -14.71 -13.99
CA GLU A 27 -41.02 -15.87 -13.12
C GLU A 27 -39.72 -16.25 -12.39
N GLY A 28 -39.83 -16.75 -11.16
CA GLY A 28 -38.68 -17.14 -10.32
C GLY A 28 -38.64 -16.43 -8.97
N GLY A 29 -38.11 -17.11 -7.95
CA GLY A 29 -38.17 -16.63 -6.56
C GLY A 29 -39.56 -16.77 -5.92
N ASP A 30 -39.56 -16.99 -4.61
CA ASP A 30 -40.76 -17.23 -3.82
C ASP A 30 -41.42 -15.92 -3.32
N GLU A 31 -40.66 -14.83 -3.30
CA GLU A 31 -41.09 -13.52 -2.77
C GLU A 31 -40.81 -12.38 -3.76
N LEU A 32 -41.58 -11.30 -3.64
CA LEU A 32 -41.33 -10.03 -4.32
C LEU A 32 -40.59 -9.07 -3.39
N PRO A 33 -39.72 -8.20 -3.92
CA PRO A 33 -39.34 -8.07 -5.32
C PRO A 33 -38.31 -9.11 -5.75
N TYR A 34 -38.47 -9.67 -6.96
CA TYR A 34 -37.55 -10.64 -7.54
C TYR A 34 -36.68 -10.03 -8.64
N ALA A 35 -35.39 -9.85 -8.37
CA ALA A 35 -34.43 -9.25 -9.32
C ALA A 35 -33.61 -10.29 -10.12
N GLY A 36 -33.98 -11.57 -10.03
CA GLY A 36 -33.29 -12.66 -10.72
C GLY A 36 -33.67 -12.83 -12.19
N ASP A 37 -33.08 -13.83 -12.81
CA ASP A 37 -33.36 -14.22 -14.20
C ASP A 37 -34.41 -15.32 -14.26
N GLY A 38 -35.20 -15.31 -15.32
CA GLY A 38 -36.24 -16.31 -15.53
C GLY A 38 -37.10 -16.04 -16.76
N PRO A 39 -38.07 -16.93 -17.04
CA PRO A 39 -39.03 -16.73 -18.12
C PRO A 39 -39.87 -15.47 -17.90
N MET A 40 -40.14 -14.74 -18.97
CA MET A 40 -41.07 -13.62 -18.96
C MET A 40 -42.50 -14.15 -18.79
N VAL A 41 -43.30 -13.44 -17.99
CA VAL A 41 -44.74 -13.69 -17.79
C VAL A 41 -45.50 -12.38 -17.87
N ASN A 42 -46.81 -12.40 -18.13
CA ASN A 42 -47.64 -11.20 -18.24
C ASN A 42 -47.06 -10.13 -19.19
N SER A 43 -46.34 -10.55 -20.24
CA SER A 43 -45.50 -9.74 -21.12
C SER A 43 -45.84 -9.92 -22.61
N GLY A 44 -46.94 -10.61 -22.93
CA GLY A 44 -47.50 -10.68 -24.28
C GLY A 44 -46.65 -11.54 -25.20
N ARG A 45 -46.16 -10.97 -26.32
CA ARG A 45 -45.34 -11.74 -27.30
C ARG A 45 -44.04 -12.30 -26.73
N PHE A 46 -43.62 -11.85 -25.56
CA PHE A 46 -42.40 -12.29 -24.88
C PHE A 46 -42.65 -13.40 -23.86
N ASP A 47 -43.91 -13.77 -23.57
CA ASP A 47 -44.23 -14.78 -22.56
C ASP A 47 -43.55 -16.12 -22.86
N GLY A 48 -42.93 -16.71 -21.83
CA GLY A 48 -42.15 -17.96 -21.92
C GLY A 48 -40.72 -17.79 -22.41
N MET A 49 -40.35 -16.64 -23.00
CA MET A 49 -38.97 -16.33 -23.38
C MET A 49 -38.13 -16.01 -22.14
N HIS A 50 -36.86 -16.40 -22.13
CA HIS A 50 -35.96 -16.03 -21.04
C HIS A 50 -35.69 -14.51 -21.04
N ASN A 51 -35.75 -13.85 -19.87
CA ASN A 51 -35.68 -12.39 -19.73
C ASN A 51 -34.45 -11.74 -20.41
N ARG A 52 -33.29 -12.41 -20.40
CA ARG A 52 -32.05 -11.94 -21.07
C ARG A 52 -32.13 -11.96 -22.60
N GLU A 53 -32.89 -12.88 -23.17
CA GLU A 53 -33.15 -12.94 -24.62
C GLU A 53 -34.21 -11.89 -24.98
N ALA A 54 -35.30 -11.86 -24.19
CA ALA A 54 -36.36 -10.88 -24.33
C ALA A 54 -35.84 -9.44 -24.25
N PHE A 55 -34.86 -9.16 -23.38
CA PHE A 55 -34.20 -7.85 -23.30
C PHE A 55 -33.69 -7.35 -24.66
N LYS A 56 -33.05 -8.23 -25.44
CA LYS A 56 -32.50 -7.87 -26.76
C LYS A 56 -33.63 -7.60 -27.76
N GLU A 57 -34.66 -8.44 -27.76
CA GLU A 57 -35.81 -8.26 -28.66
C GLU A 57 -36.66 -7.04 -28.31
N ILE A 58 -36.85 -6.76 -27.02
CA ILE A 58 -37.55 -5.57 -26.54
C ILE A 58 -36.82 -4.31 -27.01
N ILE A 59 -35.50 -4.25 -26.84
CA ILE A 59 -34.70 -3.11 -27.31
C ILE A 59 -34.77 -2.98 -28.84
N GLY A 60 -34.65 -4.08 -29.58
CA GLY A 60 -34.74 -4.08 -31.04
C GLY A 60 -36.10 -3.59 -31.53
N GLY A 61 -37.19 -4.04 -30.89
CA GLY A 61 -38.54 -3.59 -31.17
C GLY A 61 -38.72 -2.10 -30.90
N LEU A 62 -38.33 -1.63 -29.72
CA LEU A 62 -38.39 -0.21 -29.35
C LEU A 62 -37.58 0.68 -30.30
N ALA A 63 -36.42 0.21 -30.76
CA ALA A 63 -35.61 0.91 -31.76
C ALA A 63 -36.29 0.98 -33.13
N SER A 64 -36.88 -0.13 -33.60
CA SER A 64 -37.62 -0.16 -34.86
C SER A 64 -38.87 0.72 -34.87
N GLU A 65 -39.46 0.95 -33.69
CA GLU A 65 -40.61 1.82 -33.48
C GLU A 65 -40.22 3.28 -33.18
N GLU A 66 -38.92 3.63 -33.15
CA GLU A 66 -38.41 4.95 -32.75
C GLU A 66 -38.83 5.39 -31.33
N ARG A 67 -39.09 4.43 -30.44
CA ARG A 67 -39.55 4.66 -29.05
C ARG A 67 -38.47 4.41 -28.00
N GLY A 68 -37.30 3.94 -28.41
CA GLY A 68 -36.15 3.74 -27.53
C GLY A 68 -34.90 3.36 -28.29
N LYS A 69 -33.74 3.43 -27.63
CA LYS A 69 -32.47 2.96 -28.18
C LYS A 69 -31.57 2.45 -27.05
N PRO A 70 -30.58 1.58 -27.34
CA PRO A 70 -29.54 1.25 -26.38
C PRO A 70 -28.84 2.53 -25.90
N ALA A 71 -28.59 2.60 -24.60
CA ALA A 71 -27.82 3.67 -23.98
C ALA A 71 -26.88 3.07 -22.94
N VAL A 72 -25.65 3.55 -22.91
CA VAL A 72 -24.69 3.25 -21.84
C VAL A 72 -24.72 4.42 -20.87
N ASN A 73 -25.04 4.13 -19.61
CA ASN A 73 -25.05 5.12 -18.54
C ASN A 73 -23.92 4.84 -17.55
N PHE A 74 -23.26 5.89 -17.10
CA PHE A 74 -22.24 5.81 -16.07
C PHE A 74 -22.82 6.30 -14.74
N ARG A 75 -22.45 5.64 -13.65
CA ARG A 75 -22.72 6.15 -12.29
C ARG A 75 -21.84 7.38 -11.98
N LEU A 76 -20.63 7.42 -12.57
CA LEU A 76 -19.72 8.56 -12.48
C LEU A 76 -20.41 9.81 -13.05
N ARG A 77 -20.19 10.94 -12.37
CA ARG A 77 -20.67 12.26 -12.79
C ARG A 77 -19.48 13.13 -13.13
N ASP A 78 -19.73 14.21 -13.85
CA ASP A 78 -18.73 15.24 -14.05
C ASP A 78 -18.26 15.82 -12.72
N TRP A 79 -17.00 16.24 -12.71
CA TRP A 79 -16.38 16.78 -11.52
C TRP A 79 -16.71 18.27 -11.34
N LEU A 80 -17.52 18.57 -10.33
CA LEU A 80 -17.75 19.93 -9.87
C LEU A 80 -16.53 20.42 -9.08
N LEU A 81 -15.66 21.22 -9.72
CA LEU A 81 -14.44 21.75 -9.10
C LEU A 81 -14.62 23.11 -8.41
N SER A 82 -15.63 23.90 -8.77
CA SER A 82 -15.80 25.26 -8.20
C SER A 82 -16.19 25.23 -6.72
N ARG A 83 -15.56 26.09 -5.92
CA ARG A 83 -15.78 26.22 -4.47
C ARG A 83 -15.99 27.68 -4.09
N GLN A 84 -17.07 27.91 -3.33
CA GLN A 84 -17.37 29.21 -2.70
C GLN A 84 -16.58 29.34 -1.39
N ARG A 85 -15.25 29.38 -1.54
CA ARG A 85 -14.26 29.43 -0.46
C ARG A 85 -13.13 30.36 -0.87
N TYR A 86 -12.55 31.03 0.13
CA TYR A 86 -11.38 31.88 -0.08
C TYR A 86 -10.12 31.06 -0.39
N TRP A 87 -9.83 30.05 0.44
CA TRP A 87 -8.56 29.33 0.40
C TRP A 87 -8.55 28.24 -0.68
N GLY A 88 -8.29 28.64 -1.93
CA GLY A 88 -8.09 27.75 -3.08
C GLY A 88 -7.60 28.52 -4.32
N CYS A 89 -7.06 27.83 -5.32
CA CYS A 89 -6.58 28.48 -6.54
C CYS A 89 -7.72 29.23 -7.27
N PRO A 90 -7.64 30.55 -7.53
CA PRO A 90 -8.68 31.25 -8.28
C PRO A 90 -8.88 30.66 -9.68
N ILE A 91 -10.14 30.51 -10.10
CA ILE A 91 -10.44 30.01 -11.44
C ILE A 91 -10.15 31.14 -12.45
N PRO A 92 -9.27 30.93 -13.46
CA PRO A 92 -8.81 31.99 -14.36
C PRO A 92 -9.83 32.29 -15.48
N ILE A 93 -11.06 32.65 -15.09
CA ILE A 93 -12.17 33.00 -15.98
C ILE A 93 -12.71 34.39 -15.64
N ILE A 94 -13.10 35.13 -16.68
CA ILE A 94 -13.76 36.44 -16.63
C ILE A 94 -15.16 36.31 -17.23
N HIS A 95 -16.15 36.82 -16.52
CA HIS A 95 -17.54 36.94 -16.93
C HIS A 95 -17.79 38.30 -17.59
N CYS A 96 -18.09 38.30 -18.88
CA CYS A 96 -18.46 39.49 -19.66
C CYS A 96 -19.91 39.38 -20.15
N GLU A 97 -20.72 40.42 -19.99
CA GLU A 97 -22.13 40.40 -20.46
C GLU A 97 -22.26 40.29 -21.98
N ALA A 98 -21.29 40.81 -22.74
CA ALA A 98 -21.30 40.77 -24.20
C ALA A 98 -20.61 39.51 -24.76
N CYS A 99 -19.49 39.08 -24.19
CA CYS A 99 -18.66 37.99 -24.71
C CYS A 99 -18.89 36.64 -24.02
N GLY A 100 -19.59 36.59 -22.89
CA GLY A 100 -19.77 35.39 -22.08
C GLY A 100 -18.54 35.08 -21.21
N LEU A 101 -18.19 33.79 -21.11
CA LEU A 101 -17.01 33.33 -20.36
C LEU A 101 -15.75 33.48 -21.20
N VAL A 102 -14.78 34.23 -20.68
CA VAL A 102 -13.51 34.52 -21.35
C VAL A 102 -12.36 34.10 -20.44
N PRO A 103 -11.33 33.38 -20.91
CA PRO A 103 -10.17 33.06 -20.10
C PRO A 103 -9.36 34.32 -19.76
N VAL A 104 -8.71 34.29 -18.59
CA VAL A 104 -7.67 35.28 -18.25
C VAL A 104 -6.49 35.09 -19.22
N PRO A 105 -5.90 36.16 -19.80
CA PRO A 105 -4.74 36.05 -20.68
C PRO A 105 -3.52 35.45 -19.98
N ASP A 106 -2.70 34.68 -20.69
CA ASP A 106 -1.50 34.03 -20.14
C ASP A 106 -0.55 34.99 -19.42
N GLY A 107 -0.34 36.20 -19.97
CA GLY A 107 0.51 37.23 -19.36
C GLY A 107 -0.04 37.90 -18.11
N GLU A 108 -1.30 37.60 -17.74
CA GLU A 108 -1.95 38.05 -16.50
C GLU A 108 -2.06 36.91 -15.47
N LEU A 109 -1.50 35.73 -15.76
CA LEU A 109 -1.37 34.65 -14.80
C LEU A 109 -0.10 34.85 -13.93
N PRO A 110 -0.12 34.39 -12.67
CA PRO A 110 -1.26 33.82 -11.96
C PRO A 110 -2.27 34.88 -11.51
N VAL A 111 -3.55 34.50 -11.40
CA VAL A 111 -4.55 35.33 -10.72
C VAL A 111 -4.32 35.22 -9.21
N GLU A 112 -3.58 36.16 -8.63
CA GLU A 112 -3.30 36.18 -7.20
C GLU A 112 -4.56 36.46 -6.37
N GLN A 113 -4.71 35.77 -5.24
CA GLN A 113 -5.80 36.04 -4.31
C GLN A 113 -5.61 37.43 -3.65
N PRO A 114 -6.67 38.24 -3.53
CA PRO A 114 -6.63 39.49 -2.80
C PRO A 114 -6.72 39.24 -1.29
N ASP A 115 -6.13 40.12 -0.49
CA ASP A 115 -6.43 40.15 0.93
C ASP A 115 -7.90 40.55 1.18
N VAL A 116 -8.55 39.84 2.09
CA VAL A 116 -9.92 40.14 2.55
C VAL A 116 -9.97 40.15 4.08
N GLU A 117 -10.84 40.98 4.65
CA GLU A 117 -10.96 41.09 6.11
C GLU A 117 -11.68 39.89 6.76
N ASP A 118 -12.61 39.27 6.03
CA ASP A 118 -13.44 38.17 6.52
C ASP A 118 -13.41 36.98 5.54
N TYR A 119 -12.75 35.91 5.98
CA TYR A 119 -12.59 34.67 5.22
C TYR A 119 -13.76 33.70 5.37
N ALA A 120 -14.75 33.99 6.22
CA ALA A 120 -15.84 33.08 6.51
C ALA A 120 -16.84 33.02 5.33
N PRO A 121 -17.23 31.80 4.90
CA PRO A 121 -18.23 31.67 3.84
C PRO A 121 -19.62 32.04 4.36
N LYS A 122 -20.28 33.00 3.70
CA LYS A 122 -21.62 33.51 4.06
C LYS A 122 -22.68 33.20 2.98
N GLY A 123 -22.58 32.04 2.34
CA GLY A 123 -23.44 31.65 1.20
C GLY A 123 -23.00 32.20 -0.17
N ARG A 124 -21.88 32.92 -0.21
CA ARG A 124 -21.15 33.34 -1.41
C ARG A 124 -19.63 33.25 -1.14
N SER A 125 -18.82 33.21 -2.19
CA SER A 125 -17.36 33.24 -2.04
C SER A 125 -16.90 34.52 -1.32
N PRO A 126 -15.97 34.44 -0.34
CA PRO A 126 -15.37 35.62 0.28
C PRO A 126 -14.67 36.55 -0.73
N LEU A 127 -14.13 36.01 -1.82
CA LEU A 127 -13.50 36.79 -2.90
C LEU A 127 -14.47 37.79 -3.54
N ALA A 128 -15.77 37.50 -3.53
CA ALA A 128 -16.79 38.41 -4.06
C ALA A 128 -16.91 39.72 -3.28
N ALA A 129 -16.38 39.81 -2.05
CA ALA A 129 -16.35 41.04 -1.27
C ALA A 129 -15.21 41.99 -1.70
N ALA A 130 -14.17 41.49 -2.38
CA ALA A 130 -13.05 42.28 -2.86
C ALA A 130 -13.40 42.98 -4.19
N GLU A 131 -14.30 43.96 -4.17
CA GLU A 131 -14.85 44.57 -5.41
C GLU A 131 -13.78 45.09 -6.39
N ALA A 132 -12.68 45.64 -5.88
CA ALA A 132 -11.57 46.12 -6.70
C ALA A 132 -10.82 44.98 -7.42
N TRP A 133 -10.74 43.81 -6.80
CA TRP A 133 -10.18 42.61 -7.42
C TRP A 133 -11.18 41.95 -8.37
N VAL A 134 -12.47 41.96 -8.06
CA VAL A 134 -13.49 41.35 -8.93
C VAL A 134 -13.65 42.12 -10.24
N ARG A 135 -13.61 43.46 -10.21
CA ARG A 135 -13.82 44.30 -11.39
C ARG A 135 -12.58 44.33 -12.28
N VAL A 136 -12.76 43.93 -13.53
CA VAL A 136 -11.73 43.96 -14.59
C VAL A 136 -12.35 44.38 -15.90
N ASP A 137 -11.55 44.79 -16.87
CA ASP A 137 -12.02 44.97 -18.24
C ASP A 137 -11.99 43.62 -18.97
N CYS A 138 -12.94 43.39 -19.87
CA CYS A 138 -12.95 42.20 -20.70
C CYS A 138 -11.73 42.23 -21.65
N PRO A 139 -10.87 41.19 -21.68
CA PRO A 139 -9.68 41.20 -22.53
C PRO A 139 -10.01 41.10 -24.04
N VAL A 140 -11.28 40.80 -24.40
CA VAL A 140 -11.74 40.70 -25.79
C VAL A 140 -12.34 42.02 -26.29
N CYS A 141 -13.23 42.65 -25.53
CA CYS A 141 -13.99 43.83 -26.00
C CYS A 141 -13.73 45.11 -25.20
N GLY A 142 -12.97 45.06 -24.10
CA GLY A 142 -12.69 46.21 -23.23
C GLY A 142 -13.87 46.69 -22.38
N ALA A 143 -15.05 46.06 -22.47
CA ALA A 143 -16.19 46.41 -21.64
C ALA A 143 -15.99 45.96 -20.17
N PRO A 144 -16.63 46.62 -19.19
CA PRO A 144 -16.58 46.19 -17.79
C PRO A 144 -17.02 44.72 -17.64
N ALA A 145 -16.22 43.95 -16.91
CA ALA A 145 -16.39 42.53 -16.68
C ALA A 145 -16.06 42.17 -15.21
N ARG A 146 -16.21 40.89 -14.87
CA ARG A 146 -15.97 40.40 -13.50
C ARG A 146 -15.16 39.11 -13.52
N ARG A 147 -14.13 39.01 -12.68
CA ARG A 147 -13.43 37.73 -12.43
C ARG A 147 -14.40 36.71 -11.84
N GLU A 148 -14.19 35.43 -12.14
CA GLU A 148 -14.75 34.33 -11.37
C GLU A 148 -14.29 34.46 -9.91
N THR A 149 -15.22 34.26 -8.99
CA THR A 149 -14.98 34.42 -7.54
C THR A 149 -14.89 33.09 -6.82
N ASP A 150 -15.29 32.00 -7.47
CA ASP A 150 -15.05 30.67 -6.97
C ASP A 150 -13.59 30.25 -7.16
N THR A 151 -13.12 29.42 -6.24
CA THR A 151 -11.80 28.80 -6.28
C THR A 151 -11.91 27.34 -6.73
N MET A 152 -10.82 26.77 -7.21
CA MET A 152 -10.73 25.35 -7.52
C MET A 152 -10.69 24.52 -6.25
N ASP A 153 -11.36 23.37 -6.29
CA ASP A 153 -11.28 22.33 -5.27
C ASP A 153 -9.85 21.82 -5.11
N THR A 154 -9.46 21.49 -3.88
CA THR A 154 -8.10 21.03 -3.53
C THR A 154 -7.68 19.74 -4.25
N PHE A 155 -8.63 18.96 -4.78
CA PHE A 155 -8.29 17.82 -5.63
C PHE A 155 -7.71 18.21 -6.98
N VAL A 156 -7.91 19.44 -7.47
CA VAL A 156 -7.24 19.93 -8.68
C VAL A 156 -5.72 19.92 -8.46
N ASP A 157 -5.24 20.58 -7.42
CA ASP A 157 -3.80 20.69 -7.12
C ASP A 157 -3.17 19.31 -6.86
N SER A 158 -3.85 18.47 -6.08
CA SER A 158 -3.36 17.11 -5.77
C SER A 158 -3.47 16.12 -6.91
N SER A 159 -4.14 16.45 -8.02
CA SER A 159 -4.23 15.55 -9.18
C SER A 159 -2.97 15.53 -10.06
N TRP A 160 -2.03 16.46 -9.87
CA TRP A 160 -0.85 16.56 -10.72
C TRP A 160 0.45 16.95 -9.99
N TYR A 161 0.42 17.14 -8.66
CA TYR A 161 1.60 17.50 -7.86
C TYR A 161 2.80 16.56 -8.05
N PHE A 162 2.55 15.26 -8.28
CA PHE A 162 3.61 14.26 -8.52
C PHE A 162 4.38 14.52 -9.83
N LEU A 163 3.75 15.17 -10.81
CA LEU A 163 4.44 15.65 -12.03
C LEU A 163 5.27 16.89 -11.71
N ARG A 164 4.70 17.83 -10.96
CA ARG A 164 5.40 19.08 -10.61
C ARG A 164 6.64 18.85 -9.75
N TYR A 165 6.69 17.79 -8.95
CA TYR A 165 7.89 17.44 -8.21
C TYR A 165 9.11 17.14 -9.08
N CYS A 166 8.91 16.70 -10.32
CA CYS A 166 10.00 16.45 -11.24
C CYS A 166 10.67 17.75 -11.71
N ASP A 167 9.92 18.85 -11.81
CA ASP A 167 10.41 20.15 -12.25
C ASP A 167 9.77 21.32 -11.46
N PRO A 168 10.06 21.44 -10.15
CA PRO A 168 9.28 22.31 -9.25
C PRO A 168 9.59 23.80 -9.41
N HIS A 169 10.72 24.14 -10.01
CA HIS A 169 11.24 25.51 -10.12
C HIS A 169 11.12 26.11 -11.53
N ASN A 170 10.50 25.42 -12.47
CA ASN A 170 10.24 25.96 -13.79
C ASN A 170 9.15 27.03 -13.73
N ASP A 171 9.55 28.26 -14.03
CA ASP A 171 8.71 29.47 -14.01
C ASP A 171 8.09 29.80 -15.37
N SER A 172 8.45 29.04 -16.41
CA SER A 172 7.98 29.24 -17.79
C SER A 172 6.91 28.24 -18.23
N ALA A 173 6.81 27.09 -17.57
CA ALA A 173 5.88 26.01 -17.88
C ALA A 173 5.53 25.18 -16.63
N PRO A 174 4.47 24.36 -16.68
CA PRO A 174 4.19 23.39 -15.61
C PRO A 174 5.33 22.40 -15.35
N TRP A 175 6.06 21.99 -16.40
CA TRP A 175 7.27 21.17 -16.36
C TRP A 175 7.92 21.12 -17.76
N ASP A 176 9.21 20.78 -17.83
CA ASP A 176 9.85 20.28 -19.06
C ASP A 176 9.40 18.82 -19.33
N PRO A 177 8.80 18.50 -20.50
CA PRO A 177 8.37 17.14 -20.83
C PRO A 177 9.50 16.11 -20.77
N THR A 178 10.75 16.49 -21.09
CA THR A 178 11.90 15.57 -21.09
C THR A 178 12.25 15.09 -19.68
N VAL A 179 12.06 15.94 -18.67
CA VAL A 179 12.29 15.56 -17.27
C VAL A 179 11.30 14.50 -16.83
N LEU A 180 10.07 14.50 -17.36
CA LEU A 180 9.08 13.48 -17.02
C LEU A 180 9.37 12.12 -17.67
N GLU A 181 10.11 12.06 -18.78
CA GLU A 181 10.50 10.79 -19.41
C GLU A 181 11.40 9.94 -18.47
N ASP A 182 12.18 10.61 -17.61
CA ASP A 182 13.08 9.95 -16.65
C ASP A 182 12.36 9.50 -15.37
N TRP A 183 11.34 10.23 -14.93
CA TRP A 183 10.71 10.04 -13.62
C TRP A 183 9.34 9.34 -13.65
N MET A 184 8.63 9.39 -14.78
CA MET A 184 7.28 8.86 -14.90
C MET A 184 7.23 7.52 -15.65
N PRO A 185 6.34 6.60 -15.25
CA PRO A 185 5.37 6.70 -14.16
C PRO A 185 6.03 6.57 -12.78
N VAL A 186 5.34 7.02 -11.72
CA VAL A 186 5.81 6.77 -10.35
C VAL A 186 5.83 5.26 -10.11
N ASP A 187 7.01 4.71 -9.79
CA ASP A 187 7.19 3.27 -9.59
C ASP A 187 6.32 2.72 -8.44
N GLN A 188 6.32 3.43 -7.30
CA GLN A 188 5.63 3.02 -6.08
C GLN A 188 4.96 4.22 -5.43
N TYR A 189 3.62 4.25 -5.48
CA TYR A 189 2.80 5.22 -4.76
C TYR A 189 2.30 4.61 -3.45
N ILE A 190 2.44 5.33 -2.33
CA ILE A 190 2.00 4.88 -0.99
C ILE A 190 0.94 5.85 -0.48
N GLY A 191 -0.27 5.37 -0.23
CA GLY A 191 -1.38 6.21 0.23
C GLY A 191 -2.57 5.40 0.75
N GLY A 192 -3.30 5.95 1.71
CA GLY A 192 -4.40 5.23 2.37
C GLY A 192 -5.58 4.96 1.43
N VAL A 193 -6.31 3.87 1.70
CA VAL A 193 -7.47 3.43 0.90
C VAL A 193 -8.60 4.46 0.84
N GLU A 194 -8.65 5.41 1.77
CA GLU A 194 -9.59 6.53 1.78
C GLU A 194 -9.54 7.38 0.50
N HIS A 195 -8.43 7.32 -0.25
CA HIS A 195 -8.22 8.08 -1.47
C HIS A 195 -8.61 7.32 -2.76
N ALA A 196 -9.12 6.09 -2.65
CA ALA A 196 -9.41 5.20 -3.79
C ALA A 196 -10.36 5.78 -4.85
N ILE A 197 -11.43 6.46 -4.43
CA ILE A 197 -12.48 6.97 -5.34
C ILE A 197 -12.43 8.49 -5.55
N LEU A 198 -11.48 9.18 -4.93
CA LEU A 198 -11.30 10.64 -5.05
C LEU A 198 -9.95 10.90 -5.72
N HIS A 199 -8.94 11.27 -4.93
CA HIS A 199 -7.59 11.57 -5.40
C HIS A 199 -7.05 10.58 -6.44
N LEU A 200 -7.09 9.26 -6.17
CA LEU A 200 -6.54 8.27 -7.11
C LEU A 200 -7.31 8.23 -8.44
N MET A 201 -8.60 8.55 -8.45
CA MET A 201 -9.39 8.67 -9.66
C MET A 201 -9.05 9.97 -10.41
N TYR A 202 -8.95 11.10 -9.70
CA TYR A 202 -8.65 12.40 -10.30
C TYR A 202 -7.23 12.49 -10.84
N ALA A 203 -6.23 11.91 -10.15
CA ALA A 203 -4.86 11.81 -10.62
C ALA A 203 -4.78 11.01 -11.94
N ARG A 204 -5.52 9.89 -12.05
CA ARG A 204 -5.62 9.12 -13.29
C ARG A 204 -6.29 9.91 -14.41
N PHE A 205 -7.38 10.61 -14.09
CA PHE A 205 -8.06 11.47 -15.05
C PHE A 205 -7.13 12.56 -15.59
N PHE A 206 -6.43 13.29 -14.71
CA PHE A 206 -5.46 14.31 -15.08
C PHE A 206 -4.34 13.74 -15.94
N CYS A 207 -3.76 12.59 -15.55
CA CYS A 207 -2.72 11.92 -16.33
C CYS A 207 -3.17 11.61 -17.76
N LYS A 208 -4.38 11.07 -17.93
CA LYS A 208 -4.95 10.76 -19.25
C LYS A 208 -5.22 12.01 -20.06
N ALA A 209 -5.85 13.02 -19.45
CA ALA A 209 -6.12 14.28 -20.12
C ALA A 209 -4.84 14.97 -20.60
N LEU A 210 -3.79 15.00 -19.77
CA LEU A 210 -2.50 15.58 -20.12
C LEU A 210 -1.77 14.75 -21.20
N ALA A 211 -1.90 13.43 -21.18
CA ALA A 211 -1.38 12.57 -22.24
C ALA A 211 -2.09 12.81 -23.59
N ASP A 212 -3.41 12.97 -23.57
CA ASP A 212 -4.20 13.30 -24.77
C ASP A 212 -3.83 14.68 -25.35
N LEU A 213 -3.37 15.61 -24.49
CA LEU A 213 -2.82 16.91 -24.88
C LEU A 213 -1.35 16.84 -25.36
N GLY A 214 -0.71 15.66 -25.32
CA GLY A 214 0.69 15.47 -25.70
C GLY A 214 1.70 15.99 -24.66
N LEU A 215 1.28 16.25 -23.43
CA LEU A 215 2.12 16.76 -22.34
C LEU A 215 2.73 15.67 -21.47
N LEU A 216 2.31 14.41 -21.65
CA LEU A 216 2.80 13.22 -20.94
C LEU A 216 2.93 12.02 -21.88
N GLY A 217 4.01 11.26 -21.73
CA GLY A 217 4.22 9.99 -22.44
C GLY A 217 3.51 8.78 -21.80
N VAL A 218 2.94 8.94 -20.61
CA VAL A 218 2.33 7.84 -19.83
C VAL A 218 0.81 8.04 -19.66
N GLN A 219 0.08 6.92 -19.63
CA GLN A 219 -1.38 6.90 -19.52
C GLN A 219 -1.89 6.60 -18.09
N GLU A 220 -1.01 6.15 -17.21
CA GLU A 220 -1.31 5.89 -15.80
C GLU A 220 -0.19 6.49 -14.94
N PRO A 221 -0.51 7.22 -13.86
CA PRO A 221 0.50 7.95 -13.08
C PRO A 221 1.31 7.07 -12.13
N PHE A 222 0.77 5.92 -11.71
CA PHE A 222 1.35 5.06 -10.67
C PHE A 222 1.45 3.62 -11.17
N ALA A 223 2.67 3.07 -11.27
CA ALA A 223 2.91 1.69 -11.70
C ALA A 223 2.51 0.68 -10.62
N ARG A 224 2.77 1.01 -9.34
CA ARG A 224 2.33 0.23 -8.17
C ARG A 224 1.68 1.16 -7.15
N LEU A 225 0.59 0.69 -6.57
CA LEU A 225 -0.08 1.33 -5.44
C LEU A 225 0.05 0.42 -4.22
N PHE A 226 0.60 0.94 -3.13
CA PHE A 226 0.60 0.28 -1.83
C PHE A 226 -0.30 1.07 -0.88
N THR A 227 -1.42 0.47 -0.47
CA THR A 227 -2.34 1.09 0.48
C THR A 227 -1.97 0.69 1.90
N GLN A 228 -1.39 1.61 2.66
CA GLN A 228 -1.08 1.33 4.06
C GLN A 228 -2.36 1.19 4.89
N GLY A 229 -2.29 0.31 5.89
CA GLY A 229 -3.33 0.16 6.89
C GLY A 229 -3.32 1.31 7.88
N MET A 230 -4.41 1.41 8.65
CA MET A 230 -4.59 2.48 9.63
C MET A 230 -3.85 2.15 10.92
N VAL A 231 -3.13 3.11 11.48
CA VAL A 231 -2.66 3.01 12.87
C VAL A 231 -3.83 3.33 13.79
N THR A 232 -4.09 2.42 14.72
CA THR A 232 -5.18 2.50 15.70
C THR A 232 -4.62 2.69 17.11
N ARG A 233 -5.47 3.10 18.05
CA ARG A 233 -5.18 3.09 19.49
C ARG A 233 -6.37 2.49 20.21
N ASP A 234 -6.13 1.46 21.02
CA ASP A 234 -7.17 0.69 21.72
C ASP A 234 -8.24 0.16 20.74
N GLY A 235 -7.81 -0.29 19.56
CA GLY A 235 -8.67 -0.82 18.50
C GLY A 235 -9.49 0.23 17.76
N ALA A 236 -9.28 1.52 18.03
CA ALA A 236 -9.99 2.62 17.37
C ALA A 236 -9.06 3.46 16.49
N LYS A 237 -9.53 3.84 15.29
CA LYS A 237 -8.85 4.84 14.45
C LYS A 237 -8.55 6.10 15.25
N MET A 238 -7.30 6.57 15.20
CA MET A 238 -6.88 7.82 15.85
C MET A 238 -7.60 9.02 15.23
N SER A 239 -8.19 9.88 16.05
CA SER A 239 -8.84 11.11 15.59
C SER A 239 -8.97 12.14 16.71
N LYS A 240 -8.93 13.43 16.37
CA LYS A 240 -9.09 14.53 17.33
C LYS A 240 -10.40 14.42 18.13
N SER A 241 -11.50 14.04 17.48
CA SER A 241 -12.81 13.90 18.12
C SER A 241 -12.87 12.78 19.16
N LYS A 242 -12.03 11.74 19.02
CA LYS A 242 -11.93 10.64 19.99
C LYS A 242 -10.91 10.89 21.09
N GLY A 243 -10.12 11.96 21.01
CA GLY A 243 -9.08 12.28 21.99
C GLY A 243 -7.95 11.24 22.09
N ASN A 244 -7.86 10.29 21.15
CA ASN A 244 -6.91 9.18 21.15
C ASN A 244 -5.71 9.40 20.21
N VAL A 245 -5.48 10.65 19.79
CA VAL A 245 -4.35 11.00 18.91
C VAL A 245 -3.05 10.86 19.69
N VAL A 246 -2.09 10.15 19.11
CA VAL A 246 -0.72 10.07 19.62
C VAL A 246 0.12 11.09 18.86
N SER A 247 0.83 11.96 19.57
CA SER A 247 1.77 12.89 18.96
C SER A 247 3.11 12.19 18.73
N PRO A 248 3.61 12.06 17.48
CA PRO A 248 4.92 11.47 17.24
C PRO A 248 6.06 12.23 17.92
N GLN A 249 5.91 13.55 18.09
CA GLN A 249 6.90 14.45 18.70
C GLN A 249 7.37 13.95 20.07
N GLU A 250 6.43 13.57 20.94
CA GLU A 250 6.73 13.14 22.32
C GLU A 250 7.61 11.87 22.34
N PHE A 251 7.40 10.96 21.39
CA PHE A 251 8.18 9.72 21.29
C PHE A 251 9.54 9.97 20.63
N VAL A 252 9.62 10.88 19.67
CA VAL A 252 10.90 11.28 19.08
C VAL A 252 11.79 11.95 20.14
N GLU A 253 11.24 12.83 20.97
CA GLU A 253 11.98 13.49 22.05
C GLU A 253 12.44 12.49 23.12
N ARG A 254 11.60 11.51 23.47
CA ARG A 254 11.90 10.53 24.52
C ARG A 254 12.82 9.38 24.07
N TYR A 255 12.64 8.90 22.85
CA TYR A 255 13.28 7.65 22.37
C TYR A 255 14.13 7.83 21.10
N GLY A 256 14.12 9.01 20.49
CA GLY A 256 14.80 9.29 19.22
C GLY A 256 13.95 8.92 17.99
N ALA A 257 14.27 9.58 16.87
CA ALA A 257 13.55 9.40 15.61
C ALA A 257 13.62 7.96 15.08
N ASP A 258 14.76 7.29 15.22
CA ASP A 258 14.95 5.92 14.75
C ASP A 258 14.08 4.91 15.48
N THR A 259 13.94 5.06 16.79
CA THR A 259 13.03 4.20 17.57
C THR A 259 11.59 4.38 17.11
N ALA A 260 11.13 5.63 16.95
CA ALA A 260 9.78 5.92 16.50
C ALA A 260 9.50 5.38 15.09
N ARG A 261 10.42 5.59 14.15
CA ARG A 261 10.32 5.06 12.77
C ARG A 261 10.28 3.54 12.76
N CYS A 262 11.25 2.88 13.39
CA CYS A 262 11.30 1.42 13.45
C CYS A 262 10.04 0.84 14.09
N TYR A 263 9.51 1.48 15.14
CA TYR A 263 8.31 0.99 15.80
C TYR A 263 7.08 1.04 14.89
N ILE A 264 6.83 2.16 14.21
CA ILE A 264 5.72 2.29 13.25
C ILE A 264 5.83 1.23 12.14
N LEU A 265 7.06 0.94 11.69
CA LEU A 265 7.32 -0.04 10.64
C LEU A 265 7.34 -1.50 11.15
N PHE A 266 7.29 -1.71 12.47
CA PHE A 266 7.36 -3.02 13.11
C PHE A 266 6.04 -3.46 13.76
N VAL A 267 5.20 -2.51 14.17
CA VAL A 267 3.97 -2.77 14.97
C VAL A 267 2.99 -3.73 14.30
N GLY A 268 3.00 -3.82 12.97
CA GLY A 268 2.16 -4.76 12.23
C GLY A 268 2.49 -4.81 10.75
N HIS A 269 1.70 -5.58 10.00
CA HIS A 269 1.85 -5.65 8.56
C HIS A 269 1.50 -4.29 7.92
N PRO A 270 2.34 -3.68 7.07
CA PRO A 270 2.12 -2.29 6.65
C PRO A 270 0.80 -2.05 5.89
N ALA A 271 0.25 -3.07 5.21
CA ALA A 271 -1.05 -3.00 4.55
C ALA A 271 -2.26 -3.16 5.50
N GLU A 272 -2.07 -3.79 6.66
CA GLU A 272 -3.13 -4.02 7.65
C GLU A 272 -3.14 -2.92 8.73
N GLY A 273 -1.96 -2.35 9.00
CA GLY A 273 -1.75 -1.37 10.05
C GLY A 273 -1.37 -2.05 11.36
N GLY A 274 -1.72 -1.41 12.48
CA GLY A 274 -1.44 -1.95 13.80
C GLY A 274 -2.07 -1.10 14.89
N ASP A 275 -2.23 -1.69 16.07
CA ASP A 275 -2.66 -0.96 17.26
C ASP A 275 -1.44 -0.45 18.00
N TRP A 276 -1.42 0.86 18.23
CA TRP A 276 -0.32 1.54 18.90
C TRP A 276 -0.32 1.23 20.40
N SER A 277 0.81 0.72 20.89
CA SER A 277 1.10 0.56 22.32
C SER A 277 2.33 1.38 22.73
N ASP A 278 2.25 2.08 23.86
CA ASP A 278 3.36 2.85 24.41
C ASP A 278 4.45 1.92 25.00
N GLU A 279 4.09 0.69 25.38
CA GLU A 279 5.02 -0.32 25.87
C GLU A 279 5.84 -0.95 24.73
N GLY A 280 5.21 -1.16 23.57
CA GLY A 280 5.84 -1.81 22.41
C GLY A 280 7.09 -1.08 21.90
N ILE A 281 7.11 0.25 21.99
CA ILE A 281 8.24 1.07 21.50
C ILE A 281 9.53 0.83 22.30
N THR A 282 9.42 0.43 23.56
CA THR A 282 10.58 0.19 24.43
C THR A 282 11.37 -1.03 23.96
N GLY A 283 10.69 -2.05 23.41
CA GLY A 283 11.35 -3.22 22.82
C GLY A 283 12.25 -2.84 21.64
N VAL A 284 11.78 -1.93 20.78
CA VAL A 284 12.53 -1.41 19.64
C VAL A 284 13.74 -0.59 20.11
N GLN A 285 13.55 0.27 21.12
CA GLN A 285 14.63 1.07 21.70
C GLN A 285 15.74 0.18 22.27
N HIS A 286 15.39 -0.88 22.99
CA HIS A 286 16.36 -1.82 23.54
C HIS A 286 17.12 -2.58 22.44
N PHE A 287 16.43 -2.99 21.38
CA PHE A 287 17.07 -3.62 20.21
C PHE A 287 18.11 -2.71 19.58
N LEU A 288 17.74 -1.47 19.26
CA LEU A 288 18.64 -0.49 18.66
C LEU A 288 19.84 -0.20 19.57
N SER A 289 19.59 -0.02 20.88
CA SER A 289 20.64 0.18 21.88
C SER A 289 21.61 -1.01 21.96
N ARG A 290 21.09 -2.25 21.84
CA ARG A 290 21.92 -3.46 21.85
C ARG A 290 22.82 -3.56 20.63
N LEU A 291 22.33 -3.17 19.45
CA LEU A 291 23.12 -3.12 18.22
C LEU A 291 24.27 -2.12 18.37
N TYR A 292 23.96 -0.88 18.78
CA TYR A 292 24.96 0.16 19.00
C TYR A 292 26.03 -0.27 20.01
N ARG A 293 25.62 -0.78 21.17
CA ARG A 293 26.55 -1.21 22.22
C ARG A 293 27.48 -2.34 21.75
N ALA A 294 26.95 -3.34 21.04
CA ALA A 294 27.77 -4.44 20.54
C ALA A 294 28.82 -3.97 19.52
N ALA A 295 28.45 -3.01 18.65
CA ALA A 295 29.38 -2.41 17.71
C ALA A 295 30.44 -1.54 18.39
N ALA A 296 30.04 -0.70 19.36
CA ALA A 296 30.95 0.15 20.11
C ALA A 296 31.97 -0.67 20.94
N GLU A 297 31.51 -1.74 21.59
CA GLU A 297 32.39 -2.69 22.31
C GLU A 297 33.43 -3.32 21.37
N LEU A 298 33.02 -3.72 20.17
CA LEU A 298 33.92 -4.31 19.17
C LEU A 298 34.92 -3.28 18.63
N ALA A 299 34.44 -2.10 18.22
CA ALA A 299 35.26 -1.02 17.67
C ALA A 299 36.28 -0.47 18.67
N ALA A 300 35.99 -0.48 19.98
CA ALA A 300 36.94 -0.09 21.01
C ALA A 300 38.11 -1.08 21.14
N GLY A 301 37.91 -2.35 20.80
CA GLY A 301 38.91 -3.41 20.92
C GLY A 301 39.74 -3.65 19.67
N THR A 302 39.32 -3.13 18.51
CA THR A 302 39.93 -3.45 17.21
C THR A 302 39.92 -2.26 16.25
N ALA A 303 40.96 -2.13 15.42
CA ALA A 303 40.92 -1.22 14.28
C ALA A 303 39.79 -1.61 13.31
N ALA A 304 39.27 -0.63 12.56
CA ALA A 304 38.23 -0.87 11.55
C ALA A 304 38.64 -2.02 10.63
N LEU A 305 37.81 -3.07 10.59
CA LEU A 305 38.08 -4.24 9.77
C LEU A 305 37.54 -3.98 8.36
N SER A 306 38.39 -4.22 7.37
CA SER A 306 38.05 -4.06 5.95
C SER A 306 38.08 -5.41 5.25
N GLY A 307 37.12 -5.65 4.36
CA GLY A 307 37.03 -6.86 3.56
C GLY A 307 36.00 -7.88 4.05
N PHE A 308 35.87 -8.96 3.28
CA PHE A 308 35.04 -10.11 3.63
C PHE A 308 35.69 -10.88 4.79
N PRO A 309 34.91 -11.48 5.71
CA PRO A 309 35.47 -12.28 6.77
C PRO A 309 36.27 -13.48 6.23
N GLU A 310 37.45 -13.71 6.84
CA GLU A 310 38.30 -14.86 6.58
C GLU A 310 37.98 -16.04 7.54
N GLY A 311 38.35 -17.26 7.16
CA GLY A 311 38.18 -18.47 7.97
C GLY A 311 36.92 -19.30 7.63
N GLU A 312 36.70 -20.38 8.39
CA GLU A 312 35.52 -21.23 8.20
C GLU A 312 34.22 -20.48 8.56
N PRO A 313 33.15 -20.57 7.74
CA PRO A 313 31.91 -19.87 8.01
C PRO A 313 31.22 -20.33 9.29
N THR A 314 31.13 -19.42 10.26
CA THR A 314 30.43 -19.68 11.52
C THR A 314 28.91 -19.66 11.33
N PRO A 315 28.13 -20.20 12.28
CA PRO A 315 26.68 -20.02 12.31
C PRO A 315 26.24 -18.55 12.23
N LEU A 316 27.02 -17.63 12.82
CA LEU A 316 26.73 -16.19 12.78
C LEU A 316 26.88 -15.62 11.36
N LEU A 317 27.94 -15.98 10.64
CA LEU A 317 28.13 -15.54 9.26
C LEU A 317 27.00 -16.04 8.36
N ARG A 318 26.61 -17.31 8.49
CA ARG A 318 25.44 -17.86 7.77
C ARG A 318 24.15 -17.12 8.13
N LYS A 319 23.96 -16.75 9.41
CA LYS A 319 22.80 -15.96 9.86
C LYS A 319 22.81 -14.54 9.26
N ALA A 320 23.98 -13.92 9.09
CA ALA A 320 24.10 -12.62 8.44
C ALA A 320 23.65 -12.70 6.96
N HIS A 321 24.13 -13.68 6.19
CA HIS A 321 23.67 -13.88 4.81
C HIS A 321 22.19 -14.25 4.72
N TRP A 322 21.66 -15.06 5.65
CA TRP A 322 20.22 -15.30 5.75
C TRP A 322 19.43 -14.01 5.98
N ALA A 323 19.93 -13.10 6.82
CA ALA A 323 19.25 -11.83 7.10
C ALA A 323 19.26 -10.93 5.85
N ILE A 324 20.39 -10.87 5.12
CA ILE A 324 20.48 -10.14 3.85
C ILE A 324 19.40 -10.62 2.89
N ASP A 325 19.35 -11.93 2.66
CA ASP A 325 18.41 -12.54 1.73
C ASP A 325 16.95 -12.29 2.17
N LYS A 326 16.64 -12.55 3.45
CA LYS A 326 15.30 -12.35 4.01
C LYS A 326 14.83 -10.90 3.90
N VAL A 327 15.65 -9.93 4.31
CA VAL A 327 15.28 -8.50 4.27
C VAL A 327 15.12 -8.04 2.82
N THR A 328 16.00 -8.49 1.91
CA THR A 328 15.91 -8.15 0.47
C THR A 328 14.59 -8.61 -0.14
N ARG A 329 14.20 -9.88 0.10
CA ARG A 329 12.92 -10.42 -0.36
C ARG A 329 11.72 -9.72 0.28
N ASP A 330 11.74 -9.56 1.60
CA ASP A 330 10.63 -8.98 2.34
C ASP A 330 10.37 -7.53 1.92
N LEU A 331 11.41 -6.71 1.73
CA LEU A 331 11.26 -5.34 1.24
C LEU A 331 10.92 -5.26 -0.25
N GLY A 332 11.66 -5.97 -1.10
CA GLY A 332 11.56 -5.85 -2.56
C GLY A 332 10.28 -6.45 -3.15
N GLU A 333 9.78 -7.54 -2.58
CA GLU A 333 8.63 -8.26 -3.13
C GLU A 333 7.31 -7.92 -2.40
N ARG A 334 7.36 -7.73 -1.08
CA ARG A 334 6.16 -7.73 -0.23
C ARG A 334 5.95 -6.45 0.57
N PHE A 335 6.91 -5.53 0.54
CA PHE A 335 6.92 -4.34 1.39
C PHE A 335 6.74 -4.68 2.88
N ALA A 336 7.25 -5.85 3.31
CA ALA A 336 7.05 -6.41 4.64
C ALA A 336 8.14 -5.89 5.61
N THR A 337 7.98 -4.65 6.06
CA THR A 337 8.95 -3.97 6.94
C THR A 337 9.07 -4.64 8.31
N HIS A 338 7.96 -5.09 8.89
CA HIS A 338 7.93 -5.74 10.21
C HIS A 338 8.79 -7.01 10.26
N THR A 339 8.67 -7.91 9.26
CA THR A 339 9.49 -9.13 9.21
C THR A 339 10.95 -8.85 8.83
N SER A 340 11.20 -7.76 8.10
CA SER A 340 12.55 -7.28 7.82
C SER A 340 13.25 -6.84 9.11
N ILE A 341 12.58 -6.03 9.93
CA ILE A 341 13.09 -5.60 11.24
C ILE A 341 13.28 -6.81 12.18
N SER A 342 12.34 -7.78 12.19
CA SER A 342 12.51 -9.03 12.94
C SER A 342 13.76 -9.80 12.53
N ALA A 343 14.08 -9.89 11.23
CA ALA A 343 15.27 -10.58 10.74
C ALA A 343 16.56 -9.93 11.27
N VAL A 344 16.61 -8.60 11.32
CA VAL A 344 17.74 -7.86 11.90
C VAL A 344 17.81 -8.07 13.42
N MET A 345 16.68 -8.06 14.12
CA MET A 345 16.64 -8.39 15.56
C MET A 345 17.17 -9.79 15.84
N GLU A 346 16.80 -10.78 15.02
CA GLU A 346 17.32 -12.14 15.11
C GLU A 346 18.83 -12.21 14.88
N LEU A 347 19.35 -11.47 13.89
CA LEU A 347 20.80 -11.37 13.65
C LEU A 347 21.52 -10.78 14.86
N VAL A 348 21.00 -9.70 15.45
CA VAL A 348 21.57 -9.11 16.67
C VAL A 348 21.51 -10.08 17.85
N ASN A 349 20.45 -10.87 17.98
CA ASN A 349 20.39 -11.93 18.99
C ASN A 349 21.46 -13.00 18.77
N GLU A 350 21.73 -13.37 17.53
CA GLU A 350 22.80 -14.31 17.17
C GLU A 350 24.19 -13.77 17.52
N VAL A 351 24.44 -12.47 17.26
CA VAL A 351 25.68 -11.80 17.68
C VAL A 351 25.88 -11.97 19.19
N TYR A 352 24.87 -11.67 20.00
CA TYR A 352 24.98 -11.79 21.47
C TYR A 352 25.19 -13.24 21.93
N ARG A 353 24.72 -14.24 21.18
CA ARG A 353 24.92 -15.66 21.51
C ARG A 353 26.36 -16.12 21.29
N HIS A 354 27.01 -15.61 20.24
CA HIS A 354 28.34 -16.07 19.82
C HIS A 354 29.49 -15.11 20.12
N ARG A 355 29.21 -13.86 20.54
CA ARG A 355 30.24 -12.81 20.69
C ARG A 355 31.40 -13.18 21.60
N GLU A 356 31.15 -13.86 22.72
CA GLU A 356 32.22 -14.19 23.68
C GLU A 356 33.19 -15.24 23.14
N GLU A 357 32.68 -16.19 22.35
CA GLU A 357 33.50 -17.23 21.72
C GLU A 357 34.27 -16.66 20.53
N LEU A 358 33.56 -15.96 19.64
CA LEU A 358 34.15 -15.41 18.41
C LEU A 358 35.16 -14.30 18.68
N ALA A 359 35.00 -13.53 19.76
CA ALA A 359 35.96 -12.49 20.14
C ALA A 359 37.35 -13.03 20.55
N LYS A 360 37.52 -14.35 20.70
CA LYS A 360 38.80 -14.97 21.10
C LYS A 360 39.81 -15.10 19.94
N THR A 361 39.37 -14.96 18.70
CA THR A 361 40.20 -15.19 17.50
C THR A 361 40.05 -14.04 16.51
N PRO A 362 41.09 -13.68 15.75
CA PRO A 362 40.99 -12.67 14.69
C PRO A 362 39.90 -12.98 13.65
N GLU A 363 39.76 -14.25 13.27
CA GLU A 363 38.76 -14.72 12.30
C GLU A 363 37.33 -14.54 12.85
N GLY A 364 37.11 -14.91 14.12
CA GLY A 364 35.81 -14.72 14.77
C GLY A 364 35.44 -13.26 14.96
N VAL A 365 36.40 -12.39 15.28
CA VAL A 365 36.22 -10.93 15.35
C VAL A 365 35.82 -10.37 13.97
N SER A 366 36.44 -10.84 12.90
CA SER A 366 36.09 -10.44 11.53
C SER A 366 34.65 -10.81 11.18
N GLN A 367 34.20 -12.01 11.53
CA GLN A 367 32.82 -12.45 11.33
C GLN A 367 31.82 -11.69 12.21
N LEU A 368 32.18 -11.31 13.44
CA LEU A 368 31.37 -10.44 14.29
C LEU A 368 31.20 -9.04 13.68
N SER A 369 32.30 -8.45 13.20
CA SER A 369 32.28 -7.13 12.55
C SER A 369 31.39 -7.14 11.31
N PHE A 370 31.55 -8.15 10.46
CA PHE A 370 30.70 -8.34 9.27
C PHE A 370 29.22 -8.44 9.64
N ALA A 371 28.86 -9.24 10.65
CA ALA A 371 27.47 -9.41 11.06
C ALA A 371 26.85 -8.11 11.61
N LEU A 372 27.61 -7.34 12.40
CA LEU A 372 27.15 -6.06 12.95
C LEU A 372 27.04 -4.97 11.87
N ALA A 373 28.01 -4.87 10.96
CA ALA A 373 27.95 -3.97 9.81
C ALA A 373 26.78 -4.35 8.88
N THR A 374 26.54 -5.64 8.66
CA THR A 374 25.37 -6.13 7.94
C THR A 374 24.07 -5.72 8.63
N ALA A 375 23.95 -5.91 9.95
CA ALA A 375 22.78 -5.48 10.71
C ALA A 375 22.53 -3.96 10.58
N ALA A 376 23.60 -3.16 10.62
CA ALA A 376 23.54 -1.72 10.45
C ALA A 376 23.10 -1.30 9.04
N SER A 377 23.62 -1.95 8.00
CA SER A 377 23.20 -1.76 6.61
C SER A 377 21.73 -2.11 6.40
N LEU A 378 21.28 -3.26 6.92
CA LEU A 378 19.90 -3.73 6.76
C LEU A 378 18.89 -2.92 7.59
N VAL A 379 19.30 -2.32 8.72
CA VAL A 379 18.42 -1.47 9.53
C VAL A 379 18.35 -0.03 9.04
N PHE A 380 19.33 0.42 8.24
CA PHE A 380 19.45 1.80 7.77
C PHE A 380 18.17 2.39 7.14
N PRO A 381 17.38 1.67 6.31
CA PRO A 381 16.12 2.20 5.79
C PRO A 381 15.09 2.55 6.90
N PHE A 382 15.17 1.88 8.04
CA PHE A 382 14.24 2.02 9.16
C PHE A 382 14.78 2.99 10.23
N ALA A 383 16.05 2.80 10.63
CA ALA A 383 16.79 3.59 11.61
C ALA A 383 18.06 4.20 10.97
N PRO A 384 17.92 5.24 10.13
CA PRO A 384 19.03 5.77 9.34
C PRO A 384 20.16 6.37 10.17
N HIS A 385 19.86 7.00 11.32
CA HIS A 385 20.88 7.68 12.12
C HIS A 385 21.80 6.65 12.80
N LEU A 386 21.21 5.67 13.49
CA LEU A 386 21.94 4.59 14.15
C LEU A 386 22.57 3.63 13.17
N GLY A 387 21.86 3.28 12.08
CA GLY A 387 22.41 2.44 11.02
C GLY A 387 23.66 3.04 10.40
N SER A 388 23.65 4.35 10.13
CA SER A 388 24.84 5.08 9.67
C SER A 388 25.97 5.06 10.69
N GLU A 389 25.69 5.48 11.92
CA GLU A 389 26.70 5.61 12.98
C GLU A 389 27.40 4.28 13.25
N VAL A 390 26.64 3.19 13.35
CA VAL A 390 27.18 1.85 13.60
C VAL A 390 27.99 1.37 12.40
N TYR A 391 27.51 1.58 11.18
CA TYR A 391 28.21 1.12 9.97
C TYR A 391 29.54 1.88 9.78
N GLU A 392 29.53 3.19 9.96
CA GLU A 392 30.73 4.03 9.87
C GLU A 392 31.73 3.69 10.99
N MET A 393 31.25 3.48 12.22
CA MET A 393 32.10 3.08 13.35
C MET A 393 32.87 1.77 13.09
N LEU A 394 32.24 0.79 12.43
CA LEU A 394 32.85 -0.51 12.18
C LEU A 394 33.71 -0.56 10.92
N THR A 395 33.33 0.21 9.89
CA THR A 395 33.91 0.08 8.55
C THR A 395 34.67 1.30 8.06
N GLY A 396 34.49 2.46 8.69
CA GLY A 396 34.99 3.76 8.24
C GLY A 396 34.33 4.29 6.97
N ARG A 397 33.21 3.69 6.53
CA ARG A 397 32.51 4.02 5.27
C ARG A 397 31.10 4.49 5.54
N ARG A 398 30.53 5.25 4.60
CA ARG A 398 29.16 5.76 4.69
C ARG A 398 28.19 4.78 4.05
N VAL A 399 27.23 4.27 4.82
CA VAL A 399 26.32 3.20 4.40
C VAL A 399 25.52 3.52 3.13
N TRP A 400 25.15 4.79 2.91
CA TRP A 400 24.40 5.22 1.72
C TRP A 400 25.24 5.36 0.45
N GLU A 401 26.56 5.24 0.54
CA GLU A 401 27.47 5.22 -0.62
C GLU A 401 27.85 3.79 -1.02
N GLU A 402 27.46 2.81 -0.22
CA GLU A 402 27.75 1.40 -0.43
C GLU A 402 26.58 0.72 -1.16
N PRO A 403 26.86 -0.29 -2.00
CA PRO A 403 25.81 -1.09 -2.61
C PRO A 403 25.01 -1.84 -1.53
N TRP A 404 23.73 -2.09 -1.82
CA TRP A 404 22.93 -2.97 -0.97
C TRP A 404 23.61 -4.35 -0.84
N PRO A 405 23.72 -4.91 0.39
CA PRO A 405 24.45 -6.15 0.61
C PRO A 405 23.82 -7.32 -0.16
N GLN A 406 24.66 -8.21 -0.68
CA GLN A 406 24.24 -9.41 -1.41
C GLN A 406 24.51 -10.67 -0.59
N ALA A 407 23.52 -11.55 -0.47
CA ALA A 407 23.69 -12.82 0.20
C ALA A 407 24.50 -13.79 -0.66
N ASP A 408 25.38 -14.57 -0.04
CA ASP A 408 26.12 -15.63 -0.72
C ASP A 408 25.26 -16.91 -0.73
N PRO A 409 24.84 -17.41 -1.91
CA PRO A 409 24.06 -18.64 -2.02
C PRO A 409 24.70 -19.85 -1.31
N ALA A 410 26.03 -19.96 -1.26
CA ALA A 410 26.72 -21.06 -0.61
C ALA A 410 26.55 -21.03 0.93
N LEU A 411 26.35 -19.85 1.50
CA LEU A 411 26.14 -19.66 2.95
C LEU A 411 24.67 -19.78 3.35
N LEU A 412 23.76 -19.68 2.37
CA LEU A 412 22.32 -19.93 2.54
C LEU A 412 21.97 -21.42 2.47
N ALA A 413 22.78 -22.21 1.75
CA ALA A 413 22.64 -23.64 1.68
C ALA A 413 22.72 -24.24 3.09
N ARG A 414 21.64 -24.90 3.52
CA ARG A 414 21.64 -25.71 4.73
C ARG A 414 22.05 -27.11 4.33
N GLU A 415 22.98 -27.72 5.06
CA GLU A 415 23.31 -29.14 4.87
C GLU A 415 22.20 -30.03 5.42
N VAL A 416 21.44 -29.54 6.41
CA VAL A 416 20.31 -30.22 7.04
C VAL A 416 19.06 -29.33 7.13
N LEU A 417 17.90 -29.90 6.82
CA LEU A 417 16.57 -29.29 6.91
C LEU A 417 15.77 -29.93 8.04
N PRO A 418 14.92 -29.14 8.75
CA PRO A 418 13.98 -29.72 9.70
C PRO A 418 12.90 -30.52 8.96
N LEU A 419 12.75 -31.78 9.31
CA LEU A 419 11.73 -32.67 8.81
C LEU A 419 10.57 -32.75 9.79
N ILE A 420 9.42 -32.22 9.40
CA ILE A 420 8.19 -32.31 10.19
C ILE A 420 7.56 -33.70 10.00
N VAL A 421 7.36 -34.43 11.10
CA VAL A 421 6.66 -35.72 11.09
C VAL A 421 5.25 -35.55 11.62
N GLN A 422 4.27 -36.03 10.86
CA GLN A 422 2.84 -35.97 11.20
C GLN A 422 2.19 -37.36 11.20
N LEU A 423 1.14 -37.50 12.01
CA LEU A 423 0.22 -38.64 11.99
C LEU A 423 -1.21 -38.13 11.86
N ASN A 424 -1.93 -38.53 10.80
CA ASN A 424 -3.27 -38.03 10.47
C ASN A 424 -3.36 -36.49 10.50
N GLY A 425 -2.33 -35.82 9.97
CA GLY A 425 -2.23 -34.35 9.88
C GLY A 425 -1.83 -33.65 11.18
N LYS A 426 -1.65 -34.37 12.30
CA LYS A 426 -1.18 -33.80 13.57
C LYS A 426 0.34 -33.91 13.69
N LEU A 427 1.00 -32.82 14.09
CA LEU A 427 2.44 -32.82 14.38
C LEU A 427 2.76 -33.77 15.53
N ILE A 428 3.68 -34.70 15.30
CA ILE A 428 4.13 -35.67 16.32
C ILE A 428 5.62 -35.52 16.65
N ASP A 429 6.45 -35.15 15.66
CA ASP A 429 7.89 -35.02 15.84
C ASP A 429 8.52 -34.01 14.88
N ARG A 430 9.75 -33.59 15.21
CA ARG A 430 10.61 -32.78 14.34
C ARG A 430 12.00 -33.40 14.31
N LEU A 431 12.38 -33.95 13.16
CA LEU A 431 13.69 -34.53 12.91
C LEU A 431 14.54 -33.59 12.07
N GLU A 432 15.80 -33.97 11.82
CA GLU A 432 16.67 -33.32 10.84
C GLU A 432 16.94 -34.29 9.69
N MET A 433 17.02 -33.78 8.47
CA MET A 433 17.35 -34.55 7.27
C MET A 433 18.35 -33.80 6.39
N PRO A 434 19.19 -34.48 5.60
CA PRO A 434 20.01 -33.81 4.59
C PRO A 434 19.16 -32.95 3.65
N SER A 435 19.64 -31.78 3.25
CA SER A 435 18.89 -30.89 2.36
C SER A 435 18.66 -31.46 0.96
N GLU A 436 19.55 -32.35 0.52
CA GLU A 436 19.43 -33.09 -0.75
C GLU A 436 18.66 -34.41 -0.60
N ALA A 437 18.03 -34.67 0.56
CA ALA A 437 17.25 -35.89 0.77
C ALA A 437 16.07 -35.94 -0.21
N GLY A 438 16.09 -36.93 -1.10
CA GLY A 438 14.96 -37.27 -1.96
C GLY A 438 13.77 -37.83 -1.16
N GLU A 439 12.62 -38.01 -1.81
CA GLU A 439 11.38 -38.43 -1.14
C GLU A 439 11.53 -39.74 -0.35
N GLU A 440 12.24 -40.73 -0.90
CA GLU A 440 12.49 -42.02 -0.24
C GLU A 440 13.33 -41.89 1.03
N GLU A 441 14.39 -41.07 0.97
CA GLU A 441 15.29 -40.84 2.10
C GLU A 441 14.59 -40.02 3.20
N GLN A 442 13.80 -39.03 2.80
CA GLN A 442 12.97 -38.25 3.70
C GLN A 442 11.93 -39.14 4.42
N GLU A 443 11.27 -40.05 3.71
CA GLU A 443 10.36 -41.02 4.33
C GLU A 443 11.10 -41.97 5.29
N ARG A 444 12.29 -42.46 4.90
CA ARG A 444 13.12 -43.34 5.72
C ARG A 444 13.45 -42.68 7.06
N ILE A 445 13.93 -41.44 7.04
CA ILE A 445 14.26 -40.67 8.25
C ILE A 445 13.00 -40.45 9.11
N ALA A 446 11.87 -40.11 8.50
CA ALA A 446 10.62 -39.92 9.25
C ALA A 446 10.15 -41.21 9.96
N ARG A 447 10.40 -42.39 9.37
CA ARG A 447 10.06 -43.70 9.97
C ARG A 447 10.94 -44.06 11.17
N GLU A 448 12.12 -43.46 11.28
CA GLU A 448 13.03 -43.65 12.42
C GLU A 448 12.61 -42.83 13.66
N SER A 449 11.58 -41.98 13.56
CA SER A 449 11.03 -41.26 14.71
C SER A 449 10.51 -42.24 15.78
N GLY A 450 11.14 -42.23 16.95
CA GLY A 450 10.66 -42.98 18.12
C GLY A 450 9.23 -42.57 18.52
N ARG A 451 8.88 -41.28 18.36
CA ARG A 451 7.52 -40.77 18.65
C ARG A 451 6.48 -41.28 17.66
N LEU A 452 6.85 -41.49 16.40
CA LEU A 452 5.97 -42.13 15.43
C LEU A 452 5.67 -43.57 15.84
N ALA A 453 6.70 -44.34 16.23
CA ALA A 453 6.54 -45.72 16.67
C ALA A 453 5.62 -45.84 17.89
N GLU A 454 5.77 -44.96 18.89
CA GLU A 454 4.88 -44.88 20.05
C GLU A 454 3.43 -44.53 19.66
N ARG A 455 3.25 -43.57 18.76
CA ARG A 455 1.92 -43.07 18.35
C ARG A 455 1.19 -44.03 17.40
N LEU A 456 1.90 -44.88 16.68
CA LEU A 456 1.32 -45.88 15.80
C LEU A 456 0.47 -46.89 16.58
N ASP A 457 0.89 -47.28 17.79
CA ASP A 457 0.11 -48.11 18.73
C ASP A 457 -0.51 -49.36 18.05
N GLY A 458 0.30 -50.08 17.27
CA GLY A 458 -0.14 -51.26 16.52
C GLY A 458 -1.00 -51.01 15.27
N ARG A 459 -1.35 -49.75 14.97
CA ARG A 459 -2.08 -49.40 13.73
C ARG A 459 -1.18 -49.46 12.51
N THR A 460 -1.75 -49.92 11.41
CA THR A 460 -1.06 -49.99 10.11
C THR A 460 -1.17 -48.66 9.36
N ILE A 461 -0.04 -48.22 8.80
CA ILE A 461 0.02 -47.06 7.90
C ILE A 461 -0.64 -47.46 6.58
N VAL A 462 -1.68 -46.73 6.20
CA VAL A 462 -2.44 -46.95 4.95
C VAL A 462 -1.88 -46.11 3.80
N LYS A 463 -1.30 -44.95 4.11
CA LYS A 463 -0.73 -44.03 3.13
C LYS A 463 0.36 -43.17 3.76
N THR A 464 1.47 -42.98 3.04
CA THR A 464 2.47 -41.96 3.36
C THR A 464 2.33 -40.79 2.39
N ILE A 465 2.38 -39.56 2.89
CA ILE A 465 2.41 -38.35 2.07
C ILE A 465 3.71 -37.62 2.37
N VAL A 466 4.58 -37.55 1.38
CA VAL A 466 5.86 -36.82 1.45
C VAL A 466 5.67 -35.47 0.75
N VAL A 467 6.02 -34.39 1.44
CA VAL A 467 6.19 -33.07 0.83
C VAL A 467 7.69 -32.80 0.80
N PRO A 468 8.33 -32.83 -0.39
CA PRO A 468 9.77 -32.69 -0.52
C PRO A 468 10.33 -31.49 0.25
N GLY A 469 11.39 -31.71 1.02
CA GLY A 469 12.08 -30.65 1.76
C GLY A 469 11.33 -30.10 2.97
N LYS A 470 10.19 -30.68 3.37
CA LYS A 470 9.29 -30.05 4.37
C LYS A 470 8.71 -31.01 5.40
N LEU A 471 7.92 -32.01 4.99
CA LEU A 471 7.20 -32.87 5.93
C LEU A 471 6.90 -34.26 5.39
N VAL A 472 6.69 -35.21 6.31
CA VAL A 472 6.09 -36.53 6.03
C VAL A 472 4.89 -36.72 6.93
N ASN A 473 3.73 -37.00 6.32
CA ASN A 473 2.51 -37.31 7.04
C ASN A 473 2.13 -38.78 6.82
N PHE A 474 2.08 -39.54 7.91
CA PHE A 474 1.61 -40.91 7.91
C PHE A 474 0.11 -40.93 8.18
N VAL A 475 -0.64 -41.59 7.32
CA VAL A 475 -2.09 -41.79 7.46
C VAL A 475 -2.32 -43.20 7.97
N VAL A 476 -3.01 -43.32 9.10
CA VAL A 476 -3.44 -44.58 9.69
C VAL A 476 -4.96 -44.67 9.65
N GLY A 477 -5.48 -45.89 9.45
CA GLY A 477 -6.92 -46.15 9.50
C GLY A 477 -7.50 -45.89 10.89
N GLU A 478 -8.80 -45.59 10.96
CA GLU A 478 -9.51 -45.58 12.23
C GLU A 478 -9.52 -47.00 12.82
N ALA A 479 -9.38 -47.08 14.15
CA ALA A 479 -9.43 -48.33 14.91
C ALA A 479 -10.87 -48.84 15.01
#